data_AF-A0A1Z5LEG9-F1
#
_entry.id   AF-A0A1Z5LEG9-F1
#
_cell.length_a   1.000
_cell.length_b   1.000
_cell.length_c   1.000
_cell.angle_alpha   90.00
_cell.angle_beta   90.00
_cell.angle_gamma   90.00
#
_symmetry.space_group_name_H-M   'P 1'
#
loop_
_entity.id
_entity.type
_entity.pdbx_description
1 polymer ?
#
loop_
_entity_poly.entity_id
_entity_poly.type
_entity_poly.pdbx_seq_one_letter_code
_entity_poly.pdbx_strand_id
1 'polypeptide(L)'
;MFCEPACALAVKLDKVPPLDLEEVAPLLNEKVKIEVVGSNSGVLKVRMVTPDDVCINDILASPEEPVARARIPEATMPAGRSEMAFMGRVGNVVYLHPTANINLLETLLTEVNGCVPGTLSGTVSEGDAVCAKAPGEKLWHRGTVQGPGTSGTLRVLLVDAGRVVEIPEKELRHLSSKLASHPALTIGVRLHGLPDLTDAMLEPLEERTIFAEVVEGGSPPVAKLYDEAGRRVLGPPLSGDAAAVRDIPEHQLPDGRVEVSIIAASSSPPVLMVLQQTLQDELRTMTALLNDTVSTLPPAENVVQSSYVCAKYYDLWYRAQVTAVGAFGWWFGRSFRRLWQQGRGVCGR
;
A
#
# COMPACT_ATOMS: atom_id res chain seq x y z
N MET A 1 19.35 -73.78 -30.94
CA MET A 1 19.10 -72.65 -30.02
C MET A 1 18.19 -71.71 -30.79
N PHE A 2 16.89 -71.74 -30.50
CA PHE A 2 15.93 -70.84 -31.15
C PHE A 2 16.21 -69.43 -30.65
N CYS A 3 16.79 -68.59 -31.51
CA CYS A 3 16.98 -67.17 -31.22
C CYS A 3 15.82 -66.44 -31.90
N GLU A 4 14.63 -66.60 -31.34
CA GLU A 4 13.49 -65.79 -31.76
C GLU A 4 13.70 -64.36 -31.24
N PRO A 5 13.46 -63.33 -32.08
CA PRO A 5 13.62 -61.94 -31.66
C PRO A 5 12.63 -61.61 -30.55
N ALA A 6 13.02 -60.70 -29.65
CA ALA A 6 12.14 -60.21 -28.59
C ALA A 6 10.88 -59.56 -29.19
N CYS A 7 9.70 -60.01 -28.76
CA CYS A 7 8.42 -59.46 -29.20
C CYS A 7 8.09 -58.10 -28.57
N ALA A 8 8.77 -57.74 -27.48
CA ALA A 8 8.67 -56.45 -26.81
C ALA A 8 9.95 -55.65 -27.06
N LEU A 9 9.77 -54.41 -27.52
CA LEU A 9 10.87 -53.49 -27.79
C LEU A 9 10.91 -52.41 -26.72
N ALA A 10 12.09 -52.16 -26.18
CA ALA A 10 12.30 -51.02 -25.30
C ALA A 10 12.37 -49.73 -26.12
N VAL A 11 11.57 -48.75 -25.74
CA VAL A 11 11.53 -47.42 -26.38
C VAL A 11 11.64 -46.33 -25.33
N LYS A 12 12.14 -45.16 -25.73
CA LYS A 12 12.14 -43.92 -24.96
C LYS A 12 11.30 -42.89 -25.71
N LEU A 13 10.50 -42.13 -24.99
CA LEU A 13 9.80 -40.99 -25.58
C LEU A 13 10.82 -39.89 -25.93
N ASP A 14 10.78 -39.40 -27.16
CA ASP A 14 11.62 -38.27 -27.57
C ASP A 14 11.18 -36.99 -26.85
N LYS A 15 12.16 -36.24 -26.34
CA LYS A 15 12.00 -34.95 -25.63
C LYS A 15 11.09 -34.97 -24.39
N VAL A 16 10.85 -36.16 -23.83
CA VAL A 16 10.15 -36.33 -22.55
C VAL A 16 11.16 -36.74 -21.49
N PRO A 17 11.16 -36.12 -20.28
CA PRO A 17 12.01 -36.56 -19.18
C PRO A 17 11.69 -38.01 -18.75
N PRO A 18 12.56 -38.68 -17.98
CA PRO A 18 12.27 -40.02 -17.48
C PRO A 18 10.98 -40.03 -16.66
N LEU A 19 9.99 -40.78 -17.14
CA LEU A 19 8.71 -40.93 -16.46
C LEU A 19 8.81 -41.94 -15.32
N ASP A 20 8.08 -41.69 -14.24
CA ASP A 20 7.90 -42.69 -13.19
C ASP A 20 6.82 -43.72 -13.56
N LEU A 21 6.65 -44.75 -12.72
CA LEU A 21 5.69 -45.83 -12.97
C LEU A 21 4.21 -45.36 -12.89
N GLU A 22 3.92 -44.32 -12.11
CA GLU A 22 2.56 -43.80 -11.95
C GLU A 22 2.13 -43.00 -13.20
N GLU A 23 3.07 -42.28 -13.81
CA GLU A 23 2.87 -41.50 -15.04
C GLU A 23 2.64 -42.39 -16.27
N VAL A 24 3.28 -43.56 -16.34
CA VAL A 24 3.08 -44.51 -17.46
C VAL A 24 1.94 -45.50 -17.23
N ALA A 25 1.45 -45.68 -16.00
CA ALA A 25 0.38 -46.62 -15.69
C ALA A 25 -0.88 -46.44 -16.56
N PRO A 26 -1.36 -45.21 -16.85
CA PRO A 26 -2.52 -45.00 -17.72
C PRO A 26 -2.30 -45.41 -19.18
N LEU A 27 -1.04 -45.50 -19.64
CA LEU A 27 -0.70 -45.87 -21.01
C LEU A 27 -0.58 -47.39 -21.20
N LEU A 28 -0.59 -48.17 -20.11
CA LEU A 28 -0.49 -49.62 -20.19
C LEU A 28 -1.73 -50.21 -20.88
N ASN A 29 -1.48 -51.04 -21.90
CA ASN A 29 -2.49 -51.67 -22.76
C ASN A 29 -3.25 -50.73 -23.71
N GLU A 30 -2.93 -49.43 -23.73
CA GLU A 30 -3.50 -48.50 -24.69
C GLU A 30 -2.91 -48.72 -26.09
N LYS A 31 -3.76 -48.55 -27.11
CA LYS A 31 -3.35 -48.68 -28.51
C LYS A 31 -2.87 -47.33 -29.03
N VAL A 32 -1.57 -47.20 -29.23
CA VAL A 32 -0.94 -45.98 -29.76
C VAL A 32 -0.21 -46.26 -31.09
N LYS A 33 -0.05 -45.24 -31.91
CA LYS A 33 0.84 -45.24 -33.07
C LYS A 33 2.20 -44.69 -32.63
N ILE A 34 3.29 -45.28 -33.12
CA ILE A 34 4.65 -44.82 -32.83
C ILE A 34 5.39 -44.46 -34.12
N GLU A 35 6.14 -43.37 -34.08
CA GLU A 35 7.09 -42.96 -35.10
C GLU A 35 8.50 -43.01 -34.49
N VAL A 36 9.43 -43.73 -35.11
CA VAL A 36 10.81 -43.79 -34.64
C VAL A 36 11.55 -42.55 -35.11
N VAL A 37 12.00 -41.72 -34.17
CA VAL A 37 12.67 -40.43 -34.44
C VAL A 37 14.19 -40.50 -34.22
N GLY A 38 14.69 -41.60 -33.67
CA GLY A 38 16.12 -41.84 -33.54
C GLY A 38 16.47 -43.09 -32.72
N SER A 39 17.76 -43.31 -32.49
CA SER A 39 18.24 -44.36 -31.61
C SER A 39 19.49 -43.87 -30.88
N ASN A 40 19.53 -44.08 -29.56
CA ASN A 40 20.74 -43.90 -28.76
C ASN A 40 20.98 -45.19 -27.97
N SER A 41 22.22 -45.69 -27.99
CA SER A 41 22.66 -46.83 -27.16
C SER A 41 21.76 -48.07 -27.25
N GLY A 42 21.18 -48.36 -28.43
CA GLY A 42 20.34 -49.54 -28.67
C GLY A 42 18.88 -49.43 -28.21
N VAL A 43 18.46 -48.30 -27.66
CA VAL A 43 17.05 -48.03 -27.32
C VAL A 43 16.46 -47.06 -28.34
N LEU A 44 15.30 -47.40 -28.91
CA LEU A 44 14.63 -46.56 -29.91
C LEU A 44 14.04 -45.32 -29.24
N LYS A 45 14.22 -44.15 -29.85
CA LYS A 45 13.48 -42.94 -29.50
C LYS A 45 12.24 -42.85 -30.37
N VAL A 46 11.09 -42.64 -29.75
CA VAL A 46 9.81 -42.63 -30.44
C VAL A 46 8.98 -41.40 -30.10
N ARG A 47 8.21 -40.96 -31.09
CA ARG A 47 7.06 -40.08 -30.93
C ARG A 47 5.80 -40.94 -30.92
N MET A 48 4.98 -40.80 -29.88
CA MET A 48 3.74 -41.55 -29.70
C MET A 48 2.52 -40.66 -29.96
N VAL A 49 1.56 -41.21 -30.67
CA VAL A 49 0.32 -40.52 -31.05
C VAL A 49 -0.87 -41.44 -30.74
N THR A 50 -1.91 -40.89 -30.12
CA THR A 50 -3.17 -41.62 -29.88
C THR A 50 -3.93 -41.90 -31.19
N PRO A 51 -4.96 -42.75 -31.20
CA PRO A 51 -5.81 -42.95 -32.37
C PRO A 51 -6.48 -41.67 -32.87
N ASP A 52 -6.74 -40.72 -31.98
CA ASP A 52 -7.34 -39.40 -32.25
C ASP A 52 -6.29 -38.35 -32.69
N ASP A 53 -5.11 -38.79 -33.12
CA ASP A 53 -3.99 -37.96 -33.60
C ASP A 53 -3.43 -36.96 -32.57
N VAL A 54 -3.54 -37.25 -31.26
CA VAL A 54 -2.95 -36.45 -30.19
C VAL A 54 -1.53 -36.91 -29.88
N CYS A 55 -0.54 -36.00 -29.93
CA CYS A 55 0.85 -36.29 -29.61
C CYS A 55 1.08 -36.40 -28.10
N ILE A 56 1.35 -37.61 -27.61
CA ILE A 56 1.57 -37.89 -26.18
C ILE A 56 2.89 -37.25 -25.73
N ASN A 57 3.91 -37.23 -26.59
CA ASN A 57 5.19 -36.62 -26.27
C ASN A 57 5.06 -35.14 -25.96
N ASP A 58 4.19 -34.39 -26.65
CA ASP A 58 4.04 -32.96 -26.41
C ASP A 58 3.27 -32.68 -25.11
N ILE A 59 2.40 -33.61 -24.68
CA ILE A 59 1.71 -33.55 -23.39
C ILE A 59 2.67 -33.85 -22.25
N LEU A 60 3.54 -34.85 -22.42
CA LEU A 60 4.47 -35.32 -21.39
C LEU A 60 5.81 -34.58 -21.40
N ALA A 61 6.16 -33.91 -22.49
CA ALA A 61 7.27 -32.98 -22.58
C ALA A 61 6.89 -31.73 -21.77
N SER A 62 6.95 -31.86 -20.45
CA SER A 62 7.01 -30.71 -19.58
C SER A 62 8.17 -29.83 -20.05
N PRO A 63 8.00 -28.51 -20.13
CA PRO A 63 9.08 -27.60 -20.49
C PRO A 63 10.11 -27.58 -19.34
N GLU A 64 11.03 -28.54 -19.33
CA GLU A 64 12.30 -28.43 -18.62
C GLU A 64 13.25 -27.51 -19.40
N GLU A 65 12.83 -26.26 -19.60
CA GLU A 65 13.82 -25.20 -19.46
C GLU A 65 14.06 -25.05 -17.95
N PRO A 66 15.28 -24.73 -17.49
CA PRO A 66 15.47 -24.34 -16.10
C PRO A 66 14.52 -23.17 -15.87
N VAL A 67 13.39 -23.42 -15.18
CA VAL A 67 12.33 -22.42 -15.03
C VAL A 67 13.01 -21.24 -14.36
N ALA A 68 13.29 -20.19 -15.13
CA ALA A 68 13.64 -18.91 -14.58
C ALA A 68 12.49 -18.61 -13.63
N ARG A 69 12.77 -18.66 -12.32
CA ARG A 69 11.74 -18.60 -11.29
C ARG A 69 10.89 -17.38 -11.59
N ALA A 70 9.63 -17.63 -11.91
CA ALA A 70 8.76 -16.59 -12.45
C ALA A 70 8.68 -15.45 -11.43
N ARG A 71 8.76 -14.21 -11.92
CA ARG A 71 8.60 -13.01 -11.10
C ARG A 71 7.46 -12.19 -11.66
N ILE A 72 6.67 -11.60 -10.78
CA ILE A 72 5.61 -10.69 -11.16
C ILE A 72 6.22 -9.29 -11.28
N PRO A 73 6.11 -8.61 -12.43
CA PRO A 73 6.55 -7.22 -12.56
C PRO A 73 5.79 -6.29 -11.60
N GLU A 74 6.47 -5.30 -11.03
CA GLU A 74 5.82 -4.23 -10.26
C GLU A 74 4.94 -3.37 -11.19
N ALA A 75 3.78 -2.91 -10.71
CA ALA A 75 3.02 -1.89 -11.42
C ALA A 75 3.70 -0.53 -11.35
N THR A 76 3.45 0.27 -12.38
CA THR A 76 3.93 1.64 -12.47
C THR A 76 2.80 2.62 -12.16
N MET A 77 3.15 3.70 -11.47
CA MET A 77 2.23 4.81 -11.26
C MET A 77 1.87 5.46 -12.60
N PRO A 78 0.58 5.71 -12.87
CA PRO A 78 0.20 6.50 -14.03
C PRO A 78 0.76 7.93 -13.92
N ALA A 79 0.94 8.59 -15.06
CA ALA A 79 1.40 9.97 -15.08
C ALA A 79 0.38 10.91 -14.45
N GLY A 80 0.86 11.83 -13.62
CA GLY A 80 0.02 12.82 -12.94
C GLY A 80 -0.77 12.24 -11.77
N ARG A 81 -1.86 12.93 -11.40
CA ARG A 81 -2.71 12.57 -10.28
C ARG A 81 -3.73 11.53 -10.71
N SER A 82 -3.77 10.40 -10.00
CA SER A 82 -4.63 9.25 -10.33
C SER A 82 -5.48 8.83 -9.16
N GLU A 83 -6.70 8.39 -9.43
CA GLU A 83 -7.63 7.86 -8.44
C GLU A 83 -7.22 6.46 -7.99
N MET A 84 -7.19 6.24 -6.68
CA MET A 84 -6.68 5.04 -6.04
C MET A 84 -7.55 4.64 -4.85
N ALA A 85 -7.54 3.35 -4.53
CA ALA A 85 -7.99 2.81 -3.26
C ALA A 85 -6.78 2.41 -2.40
N PHE A 86 -6.82 2.68 -1.10
CA PHE A 86 -5.84 2.18 -0.14
C PHE A 86 -6.11 0.70 0.16
N MET A 87 -5.07 -0.13 0.08
CA MET A 87 -5.19 -1.59 0.27
C MET A 87 -4.53 -2.10 1.54
N GLY A 88 -3.59 -1.36 2.10
CA GLY A 88 -2.81 -1.77 3.26
C GLY A 88 -1.37 -1.30 3.20
N ARG A 89 -0.55 -1.78 4.14
CA ARG A 89 0.88 -1.46 4.20
C ARG A 89 1.75 -2.65 4.61
N VAL A 90 3.03 -2.55 4.27
CA VAL A 90 4.10 -3.43 4.77
C VAL A 90 5.27 -2.54 5.18
N GLY A 91 5.53 -2.47 6.48
CA GLY A 91 6.49 -1.49 7.02
C GLY A 91 6.07 -0.07 6.65
N ASN A 92 6.92 0.64 5.90
CA ASN A 92 6.67 2.01 5.44
C ASN A 92 6.24 2.09 3.96
N VAL A 93 5.86 0.96 3.36
CA VAL A 93 5.33 0.91 1.99
C VAL A 93 3.82 0.74 2.05
N VAL A 94 3.10 1.67 1.44
CA VAL A 94 1.64 1.65 1.31
C VAL A 94 1.29 1.08 -0.07
N TYR A 95 0.34 0.16 -0.12
CA TYR A 95 -0.16 -0.43 -1.36
C TYR A 95 -1.44 0.27 -1.79
N LEU A 96 -1.44 0.76 -3.03
CA LEU A 96 -2.56 1.46 -3.66
C LEU A 96 -3.06 0.68 -4.85
N HIS A 97 -4.37 0.61 -5.04
CA HIS A 97 -4.98 -0.02 -6.20
C HIS A 97 -5.61 1.06 -7.10
N PRO A 98 -5.17 1.23 -8.36
CA PRO A 98 -5.84 2.12 -9.31
C PRO A 98 -7.28 1.69 -9.54
N THR A 99 -8.24 2.60 -9.37
CA THR A 99 -9.68 2.29 -9.56
C THR A 99 -9.97 1.85 -11.00
N ALA A 100 -9.20 2.37 -11.96
CA ALA A 100 -9.25 1.98 -13.37
C ALA A 100 -8.96 0.49 -13.62
N ASN A 101 -8.30 -0.21 -12.69
CA ASN A 101 -7.92 -1.62 -12.86
C ASN A 101 -8.96 -2.61 -12.31
N ILE A 102 -10.12 -2.15 -11.82
CA ILE A 102 -11.10 -3.04 -11.17
C ILE A 102 -11.58 -4.20 -12.07
N ASN A 103 -11.86 -3.93 -13.35
CA ASN A 103 -12.27 -4.98 -14.29
C ASN A 103 -11.12 -5.96 -14.62
N LEU A 104 -9.88 -5.46 -14.62
CA LEU A 104 -8.70 -6.30 -14.84
C LEU A 104 -8.46 -7.23 -13.65
N LEU A 105 -8.72 -6.74 -12.42
CA LEU A 105 -8.67 -7.56 -11.21
C LEU A 105 -9.64 -8.75 -11.30
N GLU A 106 -10.90 -8.50 -11.67
CA GLU A 106 -11.90 -9.57 -11.85
C GLU A 106 -11.49 -10.60 -12.90
N THR A 107 -10.94 -10.12 -14.03
CA THR A 107 -10.43 -10.99 -15.11
C THR A 107 -9.28 -11.86 -14.62
N LEU A 108 -8.27 -11.26 -13.97
CA LEU A 108 -7.11 -12.01 -13.47
C LEU A 108 -7.49 -12.99 -12.36
N LEU A 109 -8.40 -12.62 -11.45
CA LEU A 109 -8.91 -13.55 -10.44
C LEU A 109 -9.58 -14.76 -11.09
N THR A 110 -10.38 -14.54 -12.14
CA THR A 110 -11.03 -15.62 -12.89
C THR A 110 -10.00 -16.53 -13.56
N GLU A 111 -9.02 -15.96 -14.26
CA GLU A 111 -7.98 -16.75 -14.93
C GLU A 111 -7.11 -17.54 -13.95
N VAL A 112 -6.69 -16.93 -12.84
CA VAL A 112 -5.92 -17.61 -11.79
C VAL A 112 -6.68 -18.84 -11.30
N ASN A 113 -7.94 -18.66 -10.90
CA ASN A 113 -8.76 -19.74 -10.35
C ASN A 113 -9.14 -20.81 -11.37
N GLY A 114 -9.16 -20.50 -12.67
CA GLY A 114 -9.40 -21.45 -13.74
C GLY A 114 -8.18 -22.29 -14.15
N CYS A 115 -6.97 -21.91 -13.71
CA CYS A 115 -5.71 -22.51 -14.17
C CYS A 115 -4.73 -22.87 -13.05
N VAL A 116 -5.20 -22.98 -11.80
CA VAL A 116 -4.34 -23.34 -10.66
C VAL A 116 -3.86 -24.79 -10.79
N PRO A 117 -2.53 -25.06 -10.72
CA PRO A 117 -2.00 -26.41 -10.72
C PRO A 117 -2.44 -27.23 -9.49
N GLY A 118 -2.55 -28.55 -9.64
CA GLY A 118 -2.99 -29.44 -8.56
C GLY A 118 -2.04 -29.51 -7.35
N THR A 119 -0.72 -29.43 -7.60
CA THR A 119 0.33 -29.61 -6.58
C THR A 119 1.49 -28.63 -6.79
N LEU A 120 2.14 -28.23 -5.70
CA LEU A 120 3.40 -27.50 -5.72
C LEU A 120 4.55 -28.51 -5.85
N SER A 121 5.38 -28.41 -6.88
CA SER A 121 6.56 -29.27 -7.05
C SER A 121 7.84 -28.46 -6.92
N GLY A 122 8.78 -28.91 -6.11
CA GLY A 122 10.03 -28.18 -5.83
C GLY A 122 9.91 -27.14 -4.71
N THR A 123 11.01 -26.45 -4.43
CA THR A 123 11.13 -25.48 -3.34
C THR A 123 10.76 -24.07 -3.79
N VAL A 124 10.04 -23.35 -2.93
CA VAL A 124 9.71 -21.93 -3.12
C VAL A 124 10.69 -21.08 -2.32
N SER A 125 11.18 -20.00 -2.93
CA SER A 125 12.09 -19.05 -2.30
C SER A 125 11.52 -17.63 -2.32
N GLU A 126 12.15 -16.74 -1.56
CA GLU A 126 11.85 -15.31 -1.61
C GLU A 126 11.98 -14.73 -3.02
N GLY A 127 11.00 -13.92 -3.41
CA GLY A 127 10.88 -13.33 -4.74
C GLY A 127 10.13 -14.19 -5.75
N ASP A 128 9.84 -15.46 -5.45
CA ASP A 128 9.14 -16.35 -6.39
C ASP A 128 7.66 -15.97 -6.51
N ALA A 129 7.16 -16.01 -7.74
CA ALA A 129 5.75 -15.85 -8.04
C ALA A 129 4.98 -17.15 -7.80
N VAL A 130 3.86 -17.05 -7.08
CA VAL A 130 3.03 -18.19 -6.69
C VAL A 130 1.55 -17.88 -6.86
N CYS A 131 0.75 -18.91 -7.08
CA CYS A 131 -0.67 -18.88 -6.73
C CYS A 131 -0.77 -19.17 -5.24
N ALA A 132 -1.50 -18.36 -4.49
CA ALA A 132 -1.62 -18.50 -3.06
C ALA A 132 -3.09 -18.42 -2.63
N LYS A 133 -3.50 -19.30 -1.72
CA LYS A 133 -4.83 -19.25 -1.11
C LYS A 133 -4.71 -18.80 0.34
N ALA A 134 -5.23 -17.62 0.65
CA ALA A 134 -5.17 -17.10 2.01
C ALA A 134 -6.06 -17.94 2.96
N PRO A 135 -5.69 -18.07 4.25
CA PRO A 135 -6.51 -18.78 5.22
C PRO A 135 -7.93 -18.21 5.30
N GLY A 136 -8.93 -19.09 5.19
CA GLY A 136 -10.36 -18.71 5.21
C GLY A 136 -10.92 -18.22 3.87
N GLU A 137 -10.07 -18.01 2.86
CA GLU A 137 -10.50 -17.63 1.53
C GLU A 137 -10.70 -18.86 0.63
N LYS A 138 -11.64 -18.75 -0.31
CA LYS A 138 -11.95 -19.81 -1.28
C LYS A 138 -11.20 -19.65 -2.59
N LEU A 139 -10.75 -18.43 -2.89
CA LEU A 139 -10.13 -18.06 -4.15
C LEU A 139 -8.62 -18.04 -4.02
N TRP A 140 -7.96 -18.41 -5.11
CA TRP A 140 -6.53 -18.27 -5.30
C TRP A 140 -6.20 -16.88 -5.83
N HIS A 141 -5.06 -16.36 -5.39
CA HIS A 141 -4.55 -15.05 -5.73
C HIS A 141 -3.14 -15.19 -6.30
N ARG A 142 -2.71 -14.20 -7.11
CA ARG A 142 -1.29 -14.07 -7.45
C ARG A 142 -0.54 -13.52 -6.26
N GLY A 143 0.61 -14.09 -5.97
CA GLY A 143 1.44 -13.69 -4.85
C GLY A 143 2.93 -13.72 -5.16
N THR A 144 3.68 -12.98 -4.35
CA THR A 144 5.13 -13.02 -4.33
C THR A 144 5.61 -13.35 -2.93
N VAL A 145 6.45 -14.38 -2.81
CA VAL A 145 6.98 -14.81 -1.51
C VAL A 145 7.95 -13.74 -0.98
N GLN A 146 7.70 -13.28 0.24
CA GLN A 146 8.49 -12.29 0.96
C GLN A 146 9.50 -12.94 1.94
N GLY A 147 9.47 -14.28 2.04
CA GLY A 147 10.35 -15.05 2.90
C GLY A 147 9.57 -15.91 3.92
N PRO A 148 10.27 -16.47 4.92
CA PRO A 148 9.66 -17.32 5.93
C PRO A 148 8.68 -16.55 6.81
N GLY A 149 7.58 -17.20 7.19
CA GLY A 149 6.61 -16.75 8.19
C GLY A 149 6.74 -17.52 9.50
N THR A 150 5.69 -17.48 10.33
CA THR A 150 5.63 -18.26 11.57
C THR A 150 5.29 -19.73 11.31
N SER A 151 5.82 -20.64 12.15
CA SER A 151 5.36 -22.03 12.24
C SER A 151 5.23 -22.79 10.91
N GLY A 152 6.25 -22.71 10.04
CA GLY A 152 6.26 -23.45 8.77
C GLY A 152 5.34 -22.86 7.69
N THR A 153 4.96 -21.59 7.83
CA THR A 153 4.30 -20.81 6.78
C THR A 153 5.31 -19.93 6.03
N LEU A 154 4.89 -19.41 4.89
CA LEU A 154 5.61 -18.38 4.14
C LEU A 154 4.81 -17.08 4.19
N ARG A 155 5.50 -15.95 4.31
CA ARG A 155 4.89 -14.62 4.12
C ARG A 155 4.77 -14.37 2.63
N VAL A 156 3.56 -14.13 2.16
CA VAL A 156 3.27 -13.90 0.75
C VAL A 156 2.55 -12.57 0.60
N LEU A 157 3.08 -11.70 -0.26
CA LEU A 157 2.38 -10.50 -0.70
C LEU A 157 1.39 -10.91 -1.80
N LEU A 158 0.09 -10.76 -1.55
CA LEU A 158 -0.96 -10.90 -2.56
C LEU A 158 -0.93 -9.64 -3.44
N VAL A 159 -0.21 -9.71 -4.56
CA VAL A 159 0.22 -8.52 -5.33
C VAL A 159 -0.92 -7.72 -5.95
N ASP A 160 -2.08 -8.34 -6.14
CA ASP A 160 -3.27 -7.69 -6.69
C ASP A 160 -4.22 -7.16 -5.61
N ALA A 161 -3.99 -7.55 -4.36
CA ALA A 161 -4.78 -7.12 -3.21
C ALA A 161 -3.98 -6.23 -2.24
N GLY A 162 -2.65 -6.10 -2.39
CA GLY A 162 -1.81 -5.25 -1.55
C GLY A 162 -1.69 -5.73 -0.09
N ARG A 163 -2.00 -7.00 0.19
CA ARG A 163 -1.99 -7.59 1.54
C ARG A 163 -0.87 -8.61 1.68
N VAL A 164 -0.16 -8.60 2.80
CA VAL A 164 0.76 -9.70 3.16
C VAL A 164 0.06 -10.66 4.10
N VAL A 165 0.13 -11.95 3.78
CA VAL A 165 -0.54 -13.02 4.50
C VAL A 165 0.45 -14.14 4.77
N GLU A 166 0.35 -14.78 5.93
CA GLU A 166 1.08 -16.01 6.23
C GLU A 166 0.31 -17.21 5.67
N ILE A 167 0.93 -17.94 4.75
CA ILE A 167 0.30 -19.01 3.97
C ILE A 167 1.10 -20.31 4.16
N PRO A 168 0.47 -21.41 4.58
CA PRO A 168 1.11 -22.73 4.61
C PRO A 168 1.53 -23.17 3.21
N GLU A 169 2.66 -23.87 3.06
CA GLU A 169 3.15 -24.32 1.74
C GLU A 169 2.11 -25.15 0.95
N LYS A 170 1.28 -25.93 1.65
CA LYS A 170 0.19 -26.71 1.04
C LYS A 170 -0.89 -25.86 0.38
N GLU A 171 -0.95 -24.57 0.68
CA GLU A 171 -1.86 -23.57 0.08
C GLU A 171 -1.14 -22.66 -0.92
N LEU A 172 0.04 -23.08 -1.40
CA LEU A 172 0.77 -22.47 -2.50
C LEU A 172 0.78 -23.40 -3.73
N ARG A 173 0.79 -22.81 -4.92
CA ARG A 173 0.96 -23.50 -6.21
C ARG A 173 1.85 -22.65 -7.11
N HIS A 174 2.43 -23.26 -8.13
CA HIS A 174 3.18 -22.50 -9.15
C HIS A 174 2.25 -21.57 -9.91
N LEU A 175 2.72 -20.36 -10.17
CA LEU A 175 2.06 -19.42 -11.06
C LEU A 175 2.52 -19.69 -12.49
N SER A 176 1.59 -19.79 -13.45
CA SER A 176 1.95 -19.95 -14.85
C SER A 176 2.71 -18.71 -15.36
N SER A 177 3.62 -18.90 -16.31
CA SER A 177 4.38 -17.80 -16.91
C SER A 177 3.48 -16.72 -17.53
N LYS A 178 2.35 -17.12 -18.14
CA LYS A 178 1.32 -16.21 -18.67
C LYS A 178 0.74 -15.32 -17.56
N LEU A 179 0.40 -15.88 -16.40
CA LEU A 179 -0.17 -15.10 -15.30
C LEU A 179 0.92 -14.27 -14.59
N ALA A 180 2.15 -14.76 -14.55
CA ALA A 180 3.29 -14.05 -13.98
C ALA A 180 3.73 -12.84 -14.83
N SER A 181 3.55 -12.88 -16.16
CA SER A 181 3.95 -11.78 -17.04
C SER A 181 3.08 -10.52 -16.90
N HIS A 182 1.89 -10.64 -16.32
CA HIS A 182 1.04 -9.48 -16.04
C HIS A 182 1.61 -8.75 -14.81
N PRO A 183 1.78 -7.41 -14.85
CA PRO A 183 2.19 -6.66 -13.66
C PRO A 183 1.24 -6.85 -12.49
N ALA A 184 1.74 -6.67 -11.26
CA ALA A 184 0.91 -6.54 -10.07
C ALA A 184 -0.15 -5.45 -10.27
N LEU A 185 -1.36 -5.60 -9.74
CA LEU A 185 -2.38 -4.55 -9.85
C LEU A 185 -2.29 -3.49 -8.76
N THR A 186 -1.62 -3.79 -7.65
CA THR A 186 -1.31 -2.79 -6.63
C THR A 186 0.07 -2.18 -6.84
N ILE A 187 0.19 -0.93 -6.42
CA ILE A 187 1.41 -0.14 -6.50
C ILE A 187 1.87 0.16 -5.08
N GLY A 188 3.05 -0.35 -4.73
CA GLY A 188 3.72 0.02 -3.48
C GLY A 188 4.34 1.40 -3.58
N VAL A 189 4.03 2.29 -2.65
CA VAL A 189 4.59 3.65 -2.58
C VAL A 189 5.10 3.96 -1.17
N ARG A 190 6.12 4.82 -1.08
CA ARG A 190 6.48 5.51 0.18
C ARG A 190 5.74 6.83 0.24
N LEU A 191 5.26 7.21 1.42
CA LEU A 191 4.58 8.49 1.60
C LEU A 191 5.59 9.61 1.83
N HIS A 192 5.50 10.67 1.03
CA HIS A 192 6.43 11.80 1.08
C HIS A 192 6.45 12.45 2.48
N GLY A 193 7.62 12.59 3.09
CA GLY A 193 7.75 13.24 4.41
C GLY A 193 7.20 12.43 5.59
N LEU A 194 6.90 11.14 5.39
CA LEU A 194 6.47 10.22 6.46
C LEU A 194 7.39 8.99 6.46
N PRO A 195 8.55 9.06 7.14
CA PRO A 195 9.50 7.94 7.16
C PRO A 195 9.03 6.78 8.05
N ASP A 196 8.18 7.03 9.06
CA ASP A 196 7.71 6.04 10.03
C ASP A 196 6.17 6.02 10.07
N LEU A 197 5.56 5.03 9.42
CA LEU A 197 4.12 4.88 9.33
C LEU A 197 3.58 3.92 10.40
N THR A 198 2.51 4.33 11.06
CA THR A 198 1.69 3.46 11.91
C THR A 198 0.33 3.22 11.24
N ASP A 199 -0.36 2.13 11.60
CA ASP A 199 -1.68 1.82 11.05
C ASP A 199 -2.70 2.93 11.37
N ALA A 200 -2.64 3.51 12.58
CA ALA A 200 -3.50 4.61 13.00
C ALA A 200 -3.37 5.85 12.09
N MET A 201 -2.20 6.09 11.51
CA MET A 201 -2.01 7.19 10.56
C MET A 201 -2.69 6.94 9.21
N LEU A 202 -2.99 5.68 8.88
CA LEU A 202 -3.59 5.28 7.61
C LEU A 202 -5.11 5.06 7.70
N GLU A 203 -5.69 4.98 8.90
CA GLU A 203 -7.14 4.90 9.13
C GLU A 203 -7.94 5.91 8.29
N PRO A 204 -7.51 7.18 8.11
CA PRO A 204 -8.26 8.14 7.29
C PRO A 204 -8.29 7.83 5.79
N LEU A 205 -7.53 6.82 5.31
CA LEU A 205 -7.54 6.36 3.92
C LEU A 205 -8.50 5.19 3.70
N GLU A 206 -8.89 4.49 4.76
CA GLU A 206 -9.72 3.29 4.66
C GLU A 206 -11.09 3.64 4.07
N GLU A 207 -11.57 2.77 3.17
CA GLU A 207 -12.89 2.89 2.51
C GLU A 207 -13.15 4.22 1.80
N ARG A 208 -12.09 4.95 1.43
CA ARG A 208 -12.19 6.24 0.75
C ARG A 208 -11.51 6.22 -0.60
N THR A 209 -12.10 6.99 -1.51
CA THR A 209 -11.42 7.38 -2.74
C THR A 209 -10.34 8.40 -2.41
N ILE A 210 -9.11 8.11 -2.83
CA ILE A 210 -7.97 9.00 -2.68
C ILE A 210 -7.29 9.20 -4.03
N PHE A 211 -6.50 10.26 -4.13
CA PHE A 211 -5.72 10.55 -5.33
C PHE A 211 -4.24 10.51 -4.99
N ALA A 212 -3.45 9.84 -5.82
CA ALA A 212 -2.01 9.73 -5.62
C ALA A 212 -1.23 10.40 -6.75
N GLU A 213 -0.13 11.05 -6.41
CA GLU A 213 0.79 11.71 -7.35
C GLU A 213 2.23 11.38 -6.96
N VAL A 214 3.02 10.89 -7.91
CA VAL A 214 4.45 10.61 -7.69
C VAL A 214 5.23 11.92 -7.69
N VAL A 215 6.06 12.10 -6.67
CA VAL A 215 6.95 13.26 -6.54
C VAL A 215 8.41 12.91 -6.69
N GLU A 216 8.79 11.67 -6.39
CA GLU A 216 10.15 11.16 -6.59
C GLU A 216 10.08 9.73 -7.13
N GLY A 217 10.92 9.43 -8.12
CA GLY A 217 11.04 8.08 -8.68
C GLY A 217 11.69 7.09 -7.71
N GLY A 218 11.89 5.85 -8.19
CA GLY A 218 12.49 4.75 -7.43
C GLY A 218 11.59 3.53 -7.37
N SER A 219 12.05 2.49 -6.67
CA SER A 219 11.27 1.27 -6.36
C SER A 219 11.38 1.00 -4.84
N PRO A 220 10.29 1.16 -4.07
CA PRO A 220 9.04 1.83 -4.46
C PRO A 220 9.21 3.36 -4.66
N PRO A 221 8.41 4.01 -5.53
CA PRO A 221 8.41 5.46 -5.71
C PRO A 221 7.86 6.21 -4.49
N VAL A 222 8.12 7.51 -4.41
CA VAL A 222 7.59 8.38 -3.33
C VAL A 222 6.38 9.16 -3.86
N ALA A 223 5.27 9.07 -3.15
CA ALA A 223 4.00 9.69 -3.54
C ALA A 223 3.41 10.61 -2.47
N LYS A 224 2.57 11.54 -2.92
CA LYS A 224 1.66 12.34 -2.08
C LYS A 224 0.24 11.87 -2.31
N LEU A 225 -0.57 11.88 -1.25
CA LEU A 225 -1.97 11.49 -1.28
C LEU A 225 -2.88 12.70 -1.06
N TYR A 226 -3.98 12.75 -1.80
CA TYR A 226 -4.94 13.84 -1.83
C TYR A 226 -6.36 13.31 -1.71
N ASP A 227 -7.26 14.13 -1.17
CA ASP A 227 -8.71 13.87 -1.21
C ASP A 227 -9.32 14.38 -2.52
N GLU A 228 -10.63 14.17 -2.68
CA GLU A 228 -11.40 14.66 -3.83
C GLU A 228 -11.35 16.19 -3.99
N ALA A 229 -11.17 16.94 -2.89
CA ALA A 229 -11.02 18.40 -2.93
C ALA A 229 -9.58 18.83 -3.28
N GLY A 230 -8.67 17.87 -3.53
CA GLY A 230 -7.27 18.13 -3.84
C GLY A 230 -6.41 18.50 -2.64
N ARG A 231 -6.91 18.34 -1.42
CA ARG A 231 -6.17 18.60 -0.17
C ARG A 231 -5.34 17.38 0.21
N ARG A 232 -4.15 17.61 0.73
CA ARG A 232 -3.24 16.53 1.14
C ARG A 232 -3.83 15.76 2.34
N VAL A 233 -3.96 14.44 2.21
CA VAL A 233 -4.59 13.58 3.26
C VAL A 233 -3.58 13.20 4.33
N LEU A 234 -2.34 12.91 3.96
CA LEU A 234 -1.28 12.47 4.87
C LEU A 234 0.06 13.14 4.61
N GLY A 235 0.81 13.34 5.70
CA GLY A 235 2.13 13.94 5.72
C GLY A 235 2.10 15.37 6.25
N PRO A 236 3.28 15.96 6.53
CA PRO A 236 3.34 17.37 6.83
C PRO A 236 2.60 18.12 5.71
N PRO A 237 1.82 19.15 6.04
CA PRO A 237 1.15 19.92 5.01
C PRO A 237 2.17 20.29 3.93
N LEU A 238 1.73 20.34 2.67
CA LEU A 238 2.62 20.70 1.57
C LEU A 238 3.47 21.88 2.01
N SER A 239 4.75 21.88 1.69
CA SER A 239 5.64 23.04 1.84
C SER A 239 5.18 24.26 1.02
N GLY A 240 3.94 24.27 0.53
CA GLY A 240 3.17 25.40 0.06
C GLY A 240 1.74 25.56 0.63
N ASP A 241 1.17 24.63 1.42
CA ASP A 241 -0.22 24.72 1.95
C ASP A 241 -0.40 24.54 3.46
N ALA A 242 0.65 24.25 4.20
CA ALA A 242 0.80 24.78 5.56
C ALA A 242 2.25 24.60 5.94
N ALA A 243 2.98 25.71 5.91
CA ALA A 243 4.02 25.88 6.89
C ALA A 243 3.42 25.41 8.24
N ALA A 244 4.15 24.62 9.03
CA ALA A 244 4.14 24.90 10.45
C ALA A 244 4.29 26.41 10.50
N VAL A 245 3.21 27.13 10.81
CA VAL A 245 3.18 28.59 10.75
C VAL A 245 4.27 28.99 11.72
N ARG A 246 5.47 29.27 11.19
CA ARG A 246 6.65 29.60 11.98
C ARG A 246 6.43 30.95 12.65
N ASP A 247 5.51 31.73 12.08
CA ASP A 247 5.03 33.02 12.55
C ASP A 247 3.56 33.22 12.12
N ILE A 248 2.66 33.50 13.06
CA ILE A 248 1.32 33.99 12.70
C ILE A 248 1.52 35.38 12.10
N PRO A 249 1.11 35.64 10.84
CA PRO A 249 1.28 36.94 10.23
C PRO A 249 0.62 38.03 11.07
N GLU A 250 1.44 38.96 11.57
CA GLU A 250 0.91 40.12 12.28
C GLU A 250 0.24 41.06 11.27
N HIS A 251 -1.00 41.43 11.54
CA HIS A 251 -1.66 42.49 10.79
C HIS A 251 -0.99 43.82 11.14
N GLN A 252 -0.59 44.56 10.12
CA GLN A 252 -0.12 45.93 10.28
C GLN A 252 -1.32 46.87 10.27
N LEU A 253 -1.36 47.80 11.22
CA LEU A 253 -2.32 48.89 11.15
C LEU A 253 -1.93 49.80 9.96
N PRO A 254 -2.87 50.16 9.08
CA PRO A 254 -2.57 51.07 7.99
C PRO A 254 -2.19 52.45 8.52
N ASP A 255 -1.37 53.17 7.75
CA ASP A 255 -1.00 54.55 8.07
C ASP A 255 -2.25 55.45 8.10
N GLY A 256 -2.33 56.32 9.10
CA GLY A 256 -3.42 57.29 9.25
C GLY A 256 -4.38 56.98 10.40
N ARG A 257 -5.60 57.51 10.30
CA ARG A 257 -6.64 57.32 11.33
C ARG A 257 -7.46 56.08 11.01
N VAL A 258 -7.44 55.11 11.91
CA VAL A 258 -8.12 53.81 11.75
C VAL A 258 -9.09 53.62 12.91
N GLU A 259 -10.29 53.16 12.61
CA GLU A 259 -11.26 52.78 13.64
C GLU A 259 -10.90 51.42 14.25
N VAL A 260 -10.69 51.43 15.57
CA VAL A 260 -10.29 50.26 16.33
C VAL A 260 -11.14 50.12 17.60
N SER A 261 -11.35 48.89 18.05
CA SER A 261 -11.81 48.58 19.41
C SER A 261 -10.63 48.22 20.29
N ILE A 262 -10.61 48.68 21.54
CA ILE A 262 -9.71 48.14 22.56
C ILE A 262 -10.26 46.78 23.00
N ILE A 263 -9.46 45.72 22.84
CA ILE A 263 -9.89 44.33 23.05
C ILE A 263 -9.17 43.65 24.23
N ALA A 264 -8.03 44.18 24.68
CA ALA A 264 -7.36 43.75 25.89
C ALA A 264 -6.37 44.81 26.39
N ALA A 265 -5.93 44.65 27.63
CA ALA A 265 -4.83 45.41 28.22
C ALA A 265 -3.89 44.49 29.00
N SER A 266 -2.59 44.79 28.95
CA SER A 266 -1.57 44.20 29.83
C SER A 266 -0.94 45.31 30.66
N SER A 267 -0.59 45.02 31.91
CA SER A 267 0.15 45.93 32.80
C SER A 267 1.65 45.61 32.86
N SER A 268 2.08 44.49 32.28
CA SER A 268 3.48 44.09 32.20
C SER A 268 3.72 43.30 30.91
N PRO A 269 4.24 43.94 29.85
CA PRO A 269 4.44 45.39 29.70
C PRO A 269 3.09 46.14 29.64
N PRO A 270 3.04 47.46 29.98
CA PRO A 270 1.83 48.27 29.90
C PRO A 270 1.44 48.53 28.42
N VAL A 271 0.54 47.71 27.87
CA VAL A 271 0.10 47.81 26.47
C VAL A 271 -1.41 47.62 26.34
N LEU A 272 -2.02 48.30 25.37
CA LEU A 272 -3.39 48.06 24.92
C LEU A 272 -3.35 47.26 23.62
N MET A 273 -4.19 46.24 23.54
CA MET A 273 -4.40 45.46 22.32
C MET A 273 -5.67 45.97 21.65
N VAL A 274 -5.61 46.19 20.35
CA VAL A 274 -6.72 46.75 19.57
C VAL A 274 -7.09 45.81 18.41
N LEU A 275 -8.37 45.78 18.05
CA LEU A 275 -8.88 45.15 16.83
C LEU A 275 -9.40 46.22 15.89
N GLN A 276 -8.94 46.21 14.64
CA GLN A 276 -9.51 47.03 13.58
C GLN A 276 -10.97 46.61 13.29
N GLN A 277 -11.89 47.58 13.24
CA GLN A 277 -13.33 47.29 13.04
C GLN A 277 -13.60 46.44 11.79
N THR A 278 -12.87 46.70 10.70
CA THR A 278 -13.04 45.97 9.42
C THR A 278 -12.66 44.49 9.49
N LEU A 279 -12.00 44.04 10.55
CA LEU A 279 -11.59 42.63 10.73
C LEU A 279 -12.52 41.85 11.66
N GLN A 280 -13.61 42.45 12.15
CA GLN A 280 -14.52 41.78 13.10
C GLN A 280 -15.20 40.54 12.51
N ASP A 281 -15.72 40.63 11.29
CA ASP A 281 -16.41 39.52 10.65
C ASP A 281 -15.45 38.38 10.28
N GLU A 282 -14.24 38.73 9.85
CA GLU A 282 -13.17 37.76 9.59
C GLU A 282 -12.78 37.01 10.87
N LEU A 283 -12.56 37.75 11.97
CA LEU A 283 -12.25 37.16 13.26
C LEU A 283 -13.37 36.21 13.74
N ARG A 284 -14.63 36.61 13.59
CA ARG A 284 -15.79 35.79 13.97
C ARG A 284 -15.83 34.50 13.15
N THR A 285 -15.60 34.58 11.85
CA THR A 285 -15.58 33.44 10.92
C THR A 285 -14.44 32.48 11.27
N MET A 286 -13.24 33.00 11.48
CA MET A 286 -12.07 32.21 11.88
C MET A 286 -12.29 31.52 13.23
N THR A 287 -12.90 32.21 14.20
CA THR A 287 -13.20 31.64 15.52
C THR A 287 -14.18 30.47 15.42
N ALA A 288 -15.23 30.60 14.62
CA ALA A 288 -16.20 29.53 14.40
C ALA A 288 -15.55 28.30 13.77
N LEU A 289 -14.79 28.50 12.68
CA LEU A 289 -14.08 27.43 11.98
C LEU A 289 -13.09 26.70 12.89
N LEU A 290 -12.33 27.47 13.68
CA LEU A 290 -11.36 26.92 14.62
C LEU A 290 -12.03 26.04 15.69
N ASN A 291 -13.15 26.49 16.27
CA ASN A 291 -13.83 25.75 17.32
C ASN A 291 -14.50 24.47 16.81
N ASP A 292 -15.02 24.49 15.58
CA ASP A 292 -15.55 23.31 14.90
C ASP A 292 -14.43 22.27 14.65
N THR A 293 -13.30 22.74 14.11
CA THR A 293 -12.19 21.86 13.72
C THR A 293 -11.42 21.29 14.91
N VAL A 294 -11.08 22.12 15.91
CA VAL A 294 -10.18 21.70 17.01
C VAL A 294 -10.87 20.78 18.01
N SER A 295 -12.20 20.87 18.13
CA SER A 295 -12.97 20.04 19.07
C SER A 295 -12.90 18.53 18.75
N THR A 296 -12.45 18.16 17.54
CA THR A 296 -12.31 16.78 17.10
C THR A 296 -10.85 16.30 17.06
N LEU A 297 -9.87 17.14 17.41
CA LEU A 297 -8.44 16.82 17.33
C LEU A 297 -7.91 16.23 18.65
N PRO A 298 -6.90 15.35 18.59
CA PRO A 298 -6.21 14.87 19.78
C PRO A 298 -5.42 16.01 20.47
N PRO A 299 -5.08 15.85 21.77
CA PRO A 299 -4.24 16.80 22.48
C PRO A 299 -2.88 17.02 21.78
N ALA A 300 -2.37 18.24 21.84
CA ALA A 300 -1.04 18.56 21.31
C ALA A 300 0.05 17.89 22.15
N GLU A 301 0.93 17.13 21.49
CA GLU A 301 2.11 16.49 22.10
C GLU A 301 3.40 17.27 21.78
N ASN A 302 4.46 17.06 22.57
CA ASN A 302 5.79 17.65 22.35
C ASN A 302 5.80 19.18 22.24
N VAL A 303 4.88 19.86 22.94
CA VAL A 303 4.76 21.32 22.92
C VAL A 303 5.94 21.96 23.67
N VAL A 304 6.66 22.85 22.98
CA VAL A 304 7.80 23.58 23.51
C VAL A 304 7.53 25.08 23.54
N GLN A 305 8.40 25.86 24.18
CA GLN A 305 8.31 27.32 24.13
C GLN A 305 8.37 27.81 22.67
N SER A 306 7.55 28.80 22.35
CA SER A 306 7.31 29.38 21.02
C SER A 306 6.50 28.51 20.05
N SER A 307 6.08 27.29 20.44
CA SER A 307 5.15 26.50 19.64
C SER A 307 3.82 27.24 19.44
N TYR A 308 3.29 27.19 18.23
CA TYR A 308 1.92 27.60 17.95
C TYR A 308 0.97 26.42 18.12
N VAL A 309 -0.05 26.61 18.94
CA VAL A 309 -1.00 25.58 19.34
C VAL A 309 -2.42 26.15 19.35
N CYS A 310 -3.42 25.27 19.44
CA CYS A 310 -4.75 25.70 19.87
C CYS A 310 -4.86 25.51 21.37
N ALA A 311 -5.29 26.55 22.08
CA ALA A 311 -5.48 26.53 23.52
C ALA A 311 -6.93 26.85 23.86
N LYS A 312 -7.50 26.06 24.76
CA LYS A 312 -8.85 26.30 25.27
C LYS A 312 -8.80 27.36 26.38
N TYR A 313 -9.64 28.38 26.26
CA TYR A 313 -9.83 29.39 27.29
C TYR A 313 -11.33 29.56 27.56
N TYR A 314 -11.75 29.24 28.78
CA TYR A 314 -13.15 28.92 29.10
C TYR A 314 -13.68 27.85 28.13
N ASP A 315 -14.73 28.17 27.38
CA ASP A 315 -15.46 27.22 26.55
C ASP A 315 -15.05 27.25 25.07
N LEU A 316 -14.10 28.12 24.70
CA LEU A 316 -13.69 28.31 23.32
C LEU A 316 -12.21 27.97 23.13
N TRP A 317 -11.91 27.39 21.97
CA TRP A 317 -10.57 27.23 21.43
C TRP A 317 -10.10 28.52 20.78
N TYR A 318 -8.82 28.81 20.93
CA TYR A 318 -8.14 29.96 20.32
C TYR A 318 -6.80 29.52 19.74
N ARG A 319 -6.33 30.22 18.70
CA ARG A 319 -4.93 30.14 18.27
C ARG A 319 -4.05 30.79 19.35
N ALA A 320 -2.99 30.10 19.74
CA ALA A 320 -2.09 30.52 20.81
C ALA A 320 -0.64 30.26 20.45
N GLN A 321 0.26 31.02 21.08
CA GLN A 321 1.69 30.77 21.09
C GLN A 321 2.11 30.47 22.52
N VAL A 322 2.89 29.42 22.71
CA VAL A 322 3.40 29.03 24.03
C VAL A 322 4.53 29.98 24.43
N THR A 323 4.34 30.74 25.51
CA THR A 323 5.33 31.72 25.95
C THR A 323 6.26 31.21 27.05
N ALA A 324 5.87 30.16 27.76
CA ALA A 324 6.69 29.44 28.74
C ALA A 324 6.13 28.02 29.00
N VAL A 325 6.97 27.09 29.46
CA VAL A 325 6.59 25.72 29.86
C VAL A 325 6.84 25.55 31.37
N GLY A 326 5.83 25.08 32.13
CA GLY A 326 5.90 24.90 33.59
C GLY A 326 6.21 23.46 34.04
N ALA A 327 6.63 23.28 35.29
CA ALA A 327 7.17 22.00 35.82
C ALA A 327 6.13 20.98 36.34
N PHE A 328 4.86 21.33 36.51
CA PHE A 328 3.80 20.44 37.00
C PHE A 328 2.49 20.76 36.29
N GLY A 329 2.32 20.23 35.07
CA GLY A 329 1.20 20.66 34.23
C GLY A 329 1.33 22.13 33.84
N TRP A 330 0.74 22.45 32.72
CA TRP A 330 0.96 23.69 31.98
C TRP A 330 0.53 24.91 32.79
N TRP A 331 1.49 25.56 33.45
CA TRP A 331 1.31 26.95 33.88
C TRP A 331 1.51 27.82 32.65
N PHE A 332 0.42 28.41 32.15
CA PHE A 332 0.51 29.58 31.30
C PHE A 332 1.01 30.75 32.16
N GLY A 333 2.33 30.83 32.33
CA GLY A 333 3.00 31.93 33.02
C GLY A 333 2.59 33.26 32.39
N ARG A 334 2.48 34.28 33.25
CA ARG A 334 1.99 35.64 32.97
C ARG A 334 2.83 36.41 31.95
N SER A 335 2.82 35.94 30.71
CA SER A 335 3.24 36.62 29.49
C SER A 335 2.41 36.03 28.35
N PHE A 336 1.08 35.98 28.52
CA PHE A 336 0.17 35.96 27.39
C PHE A 336 0.37 37.30 26.66
N ARG A 337 0.72 37.30 25.36
CA ARG A 337 0.20 38.35 24.48
C ARG A 337 -1.30 38.09 24.40
N ARG A 338 -2.02 38.70 25.35
CA ARG A 338 -3.46 38.57 25.55
C ARG A 338 -4.18 38.95 24.26
N LEU A 339 -4.65 37.96 23.53
CA LEU A 339 -5.72 38.13 22.56
C LEU A 339 -7.03 37.88 23.32
N TRP A 340 -7.76 38.97 23.54
CA TRP A 340 -9.18 39.07 23.94
C TRP A 340 -9.60 38.94 25.41
N GLN A 341 -10.05 40.07 25.97
CA GLN A 341 -11.30 40.20 26.74
C GLN A 341 -11.73 41.68 26.85
N GLN A 342 -12.97 41.99 26.45
CA GLN A 342 -13.71 43.14 26.99
C GLN A 342 -14.10 42.83 28.44
N GLY A 343 -13.93 43.83 29.32
CA GLY A 343 -14.09 43.70 30.75
C GLY A 343 -15.51 43.83 31.29
N ARG A 344 -15.68 43.39 32.54
CA ARG A 344 -16.02 44.23 33.70
C ARG A 344 -15.91 43.39 34.98
N GLY A 345 -15.31 43.96 36.00
CA GLY A 345 -15.20 43.38 37.33
C GLY A 345 -14.61 44.42 38.29
N VAL A 346 -15.51 45.24 38.82
CA VAL A 346 -15.30 46.30 39.80
C VAL A 346 -14.59 45.77 41.05
N CYS A 347 -13.59 46.50 41.54
CA CYS A 347 -13.35 46.62 42.97
C CYS A 347 -12.88 48.04 43.26
N GLY A 348 -13.79 48.83 43.82
CA GLY A 348 -13.47 50.10 44.45
C GLY A 348 -13.06 49.88 45.90
N ARG A 349 -12.12 50.73 46.31
CA ARG A 349 -11.51 50.95 47.64
C ARG A 349 -10.57 49.88 48.15
#